data_AF-A0A016A478-F1
#
_entry.id   AF-A0A016A478-F1
#
_cell.length_a   1.000
_cell.length_b   1.000
_cell.length_c   1.000
_cell.angle_alpha   90.00
_cell.angle_beta   90.00
_cell.angle_gamma   90.00
#
_symmetry.space_group_name_H-M   'P 1'
#
loop_
_entity.id
_entity.type
_entity.pdbx_description
1 polymer ?
#
loop_
_entity_poly.entity_id
_entity_poly.type
_entity_poly.pdbx_seq_one_letter_code
_entity_poly.pdbx_strand_id
1 'polypeptide(L)' 'MNENKTSCAPADNQQTLWDRIDWTKAELAVRKLQARIVKAQKEGRYNKVKALQWTLTHSFYAKALAV' A
#
# COMPACT_ATOMS: atom_id res chain seq x y z
N MET A 1 23.02 35.38 -1.35
CA MET A 1 21.57 35.23 -1.16
C MET A 1 21.06 34.53 -2.39
N ASN A 2 20.93 33.20 -2.37
CA ASN A 2 20.55 32.45 -3.56
C ASN A 2 19.23 31.75 -3.24
N GLU A 3 18.17 32.24 -3.86
CA GLU A 3 16.78 32.01 -3.52
C GLU A 3 16.34 30.59 -3.90
N ASN A 4 15.90 29.85 -2.89
CA ASN A 4 15.33 28.53 -3.02
C ASN A 4 13.94 28.71 -3.65
N LYS A 5 13.80 28.38 -4.94
CA LYS A 5 12.55 28.46 -5.67
C LYS A 5 11.61 27.34 -5.19
N THR A 6 10.95 27.56 -4.05
CA THR A 6 9.93 26.65 -3.51
C THR A 6 8.69 26.75 -4.41
N SER A 7 8.61 25.87 -5.41
CA SER A 7 7.38 25.65 -6.16
C SER A 7 6.31 25.10 -5.22
N CYS A 8 5.15 25.75 -5.12
CA CYS A 8 4.03 25.34 -4.28
C CYS A 8 3.25 24.12 -4.84
N ALA A 9 3.64 23.60 -5.99
CA ALA A 9 3.10 22.38 -6.58
C ALA A 9 4.22 21.33 -6.70
N PRO A 10 4.00 20.07 -6.28
CA PRO A 10 4.95 19.01 -6.56
C PRO A 10 5.03 18.88 -8.09
N ALA A 11 6.23 19.00 -8.65
CA ALA A 11 6.45 18.65 -10.05
C ALA A 11 6.02 17.18 -10.22
N ASP A 12 5.02 16.96 -11.08
CA ASP A 12 4.43 15.66 -11.31
C ASP A 12 5.50 14.68 -11.81
N ASN A 13 6.00 13.89 -10.86
CA ASN A 13 6.86 12.75 -11.14
C ASN A 13 6.09 11.46 -10.84
N GLN A 14 4.75 11.53 -10.80
CA GLN A 14 3.89 10.40 -10.44
C GLN A 14 4.10 9.25 -11.42
N GLN A 15 4.18 9.54 -12.72
CA GLN A 15 4.43 8.56 -13.78
C GLN A 15 5.68 7.70 -13.50
N THR A 16 6.79 8.32 -13.07
CA THR A 16 8.03 7.60 -12.78
C THR A 16 7.97 6.76 -11.50
N LEU A 17 7.09 7.08 -10.56
CA LEU A 17 6.91 6.31 -9.33
C LEU A 17 6.13 5.03 -9.62
N TRP A 18 5.06 5.09 -10.42
CA TRP A 18 4.26 3.92 -10.81
C TRP A 18 5.08 2.88 -11.58
N ASP A 19 5.90 3.32 -12.55
CA ASP A 19 6.76 2.42 -13.34
C ASP A 19 7.91 1.81 -12.51
N ARG A 20 8.25 2.42 -11.38
CA ARG A 20 9.28 1.91 -10.44
C ARG A 20 8.71 0.97 -9.39
N ILE A 21 7.39 0.83 -9.28
CA ILE A 21 6.78 -0.10 -8.33
C ILE A 21 7.00 -1.53 -8.83
N ASP A 22 7.61 -2.34 -7.98
CA ASP A 22 7.69 -3.78 -8.18
C ASP A 22 6.29 -4.39 -7.89
N TRP A 23 5.48 -4.47 -8.95
CA TRP A 23 4.11 -4.99 -8.89
C TRP A 23 4.04 -6.43 -8.40
N THR A 24 5.05 -7.25 -8.70
CA THR A 24 5.14 -8.63 -8.20
C THR A 24 5.29 -8.67 -6.68
N LYS A 25 6.14 -7.78 -6.11
CA LYS A 25 6.24 -7.65 -4.65
C LYS A 25 4.95 -7.11 -4.03
N ALA A 26 4.32 -6.13 -4.66
CA ALA A 26 3.05 -5.56 -4.21
C ALA A 26 1.96 -6.64 -4.10
N GLU A 27 1.80 -7.44 -5.16
CA GLU A 27 0.83 -8.51 -5.22
C GLU A 27 1.12 -9.61 -4.18
N LEU A 28 2.39 -10.02 -4.05
CA LEU A 28 2.79 -11.02 -3.06
C LEU A 28 2.49 -10.54 -1.62
N ALA A 29 2.72 -9.27 -1.33
CA ALA A 29 2.41 -8.67 -0.03
C ALA A 29 0.90 -8.69 0.26
N VAL A 30 0.08 -8.29 -0.72
CA VAL A 30 -1.39 -8.33 -0.61
C VAL A 30 -1.90 -9.76 -0.43
N ARG A 31 -1.44 -10.72 -1.25
CA ARG A 31 -1.80 -12.14 -1.14
C ARG A 31 -1.46 -12.71 0.24
N LYS A 32 -0.27 -12.39 0.78
CA LYS A 32 0.12 -12.79 2.15
C LYS A 32 -0.80 -12.21 3.21
N LEU A 33 -1.19 -10.95 3.09
CA LEU A 33 -2.13 -10.30 4.03
C LEU A 33 -3.52 -10.95 3.95
N GLN A 34 -4.04 -11.19 2.75
CA GLN A 34 -5.31 -11.89 2.54
C GLN A 34 -5.29 -13.30 3.15
N ALA A 35 -4.21 -14.07 2.93
CA ALA A 35 -4.06 -15.40 3.55
C ALA A 35 -4.04 -15.33 5.08
N ARG A 36 -3.41 -14.31 5.68
CA ARG A 36 -3.42 -14.08 7.13
C ARG A 36 -4.80 -13.73 7.65
N ILE A 37 -5.59 -12.96 6.89
CA ILE A 37 -6.99 -12.65 7.21
C ILE A 37 -7.81 -13.93 7.24
N VAL A 38 -7.74 -14.75 6.19
CA VAL A 38 -8.45 -16.03 6.10
C VAL A 38 -8.08 -16.95 7.26
N LYS A 39 -6.79 -17.06 7.59
CA LYS A 39 -6.33 -17.84 8.74
C LYS A 39 -6.89 -17.32 10.06
N ALA A 40 -6.81 -16.01 10.30
CA ALA A 40 -7.32 -15.39 11.53
C ALA A 40 -8.84 -15.55 11.67
N GLN A 41 -9.57 -15.53 10.55
CA GLN A 41 -11.01 -15.76 10.53
C GLN A 41 -11.36 -17.22 10.86
N LYS A 42 -10.64 -18.19 10.28
CA LYS A 42 -10.80 -19.62 10.62
C LYS A 42 -10.50 -19.90 12.10
N GLU A 43 -9.53 -19.19 12.69
CA GLU A 43 -9.19 -19.28 14.11
C GLU A 43 -10.15 -18.50 15.04
N GLY A 44 -11.18 -17.83 14.52
CA GLY A 44 -12.13 -17.03 15.31
C GLY A 44 -11.54 -15.76 15.92
N ARG A 45 -10.37 -15.30 15.46
CA ARG A 45 -9.67 -14.13 16.01
C ARG A 45 -10.11 -12.83 15.33
N TYR A 46 -11.33 -12.40 15.59
CA TYR A 46 -11.94 -11.24 14.92
C TYR A 46 -11.18 -9.91 15.10
N ASN A 47 -10.60 -9.66 16.29
CA ASN A 47 -9.78 -8.46 16.52
C ASN A 47 -8.55 -8.42 15.60
N LYS A 48 -7.95 -9.60 15.35
CA LYS A 48 -6.82 -9.74 14.43
C LYS A 48 -7.25 -9.58 12.98
N VAL A 49 -8.43 -10.08 12.60
CA VAL A 49 -9.01 -9.86 11.27
C VAL A 49 -9.17 -8.36 11.00
N LYS A 50 -9.78 -7.61 11.92
CA LYS A 50 -9.98 -6.16 11.79
C LYS A 50 -8.64 -5.41 11.65
N ALA A 51 -7.64 -5.74 12.46
CA ALA A 51 -6.31 -5.13 12.37
C ALA A 51 -5.61 -5.42 11.01
N LEU A 52 -5.74 -6.65 10.50
CA LEU A 52 -5.16 -7.04 9.22
C LEU A 52 -5.90 -6.40 8.04
N GLN A 53 -7.22 -6.27 8.11
CA GLN A 53 -8.01 -5.54 7.12
C GLN A 53 -7.62 -4.06 7.08
N TRP A 54 -7.48 -3.42 8.24
CA TRP A 54 -7.02 -2.03 8.32
C TRP A 54 -5.64 -1.83 7.70
N THR A 55 -4.71 -2.76 8.01
CA THR A 55 -3.36 -2.75 7.43
C THR A 55 -3.41 -2.92 5.91
N LEU A 56 -4.30 -3.78 5.40
CA LEU A 56 -4.46 -3.99 3.97
C LEU A 56 -5.01 -2.74 3.27
N THR A 57 -6.06 -2.11 3.79
CA THR A 57 -6.67 -0.91 3.16
C THR A 57 -5.79 0.33 3.24
N HIS A 58 -4.93 0.42 4.25
CA HIS A 58 -4.01 1.55 4.43
C HIS A 58 -2.62 1.30 3.82
N SER A 59 -2.40 0.12 3.22
CA SER A 59 -1.14 -0.23 2.58
C SER A 59 -0.97 0.48 1.23
N PHE A 60 0.20 1.06 0.99
CA PHE A 60 0.56 1.70 -0.28
C PHE A 60 0.36 0.75 -1.47
N TYR A 61 0.82 -0.50 -1.34
CA TYR A 61 0.69 -1.51 -2.40
C TYR A 61 -0.75 -1.91 -2.71
N ALA A 62 -1.62 -1.91 -1.70
CA ALA A 62 -3.03 -2.23 -1.91
C ALA A 62 -3.76 -1.07 -2.60
N LYS A 63 -3.40 0.17 -2.28
CA LYS A 63 -3.91 1.36 -2.96
C LYS A 63 -3.38 1.47 -4.39
N ALA A 64 -2.11 1.11 -4.61
CA ALA A 64 -1.50 1.07 -5.94
C ALA A 64 -2.14 -0.01 -6.83
N LEU A 65 -2.45 -1.19 -6.28
CA LEU A 65 -3.13 -2.27 -7.04
C LEU A 65 -4.61 -2.00 -7.34
N ALA A 66 -5.24 -1.02 -6.68
CA ALA A 66 -6.65 -0.72 -6.86
C ALA A 66 -6.93 0.32 -7.97
N VAL A 67 -5.89 0.81 -8.66
CA VAL A 67 -5.99 1.83 -9.72
C VAL A 67 -6.25 1.21 -11.09
#